data_AF-A0A376UG18-F1
#
_entry.id   AF-A0A376UG18-F1
#
_cell.length_a   1.000
_cell.length_b   1.000
_cell.length_c   1.000
_cell.angle_alpha   90.00
_cell.angle_beta   90.00
_cell.angle_gamma   90.00
#
_symmetry.space_group_name_H-M   'P 1'
#
loop_
_entity.id
_entity.type
_entity.pdbx_description
1 polymer ?
#
loop_
_entity_poly.entity_id
_entity_poly.type
_entity_poly.pdbx_seq_one_letter_code
_entity_poly.pdbx_strand_id
1 'polypeptide(L)' 'MLVAAGQFAVTSVWEKNAEICASLMAQAAENDVSLFVLPEALLARG' A
#
# COMPACT_ATOMS: atom_id res chain seq x y z
N MET A 1 8.76 -17.23 -4.95
CA MET A 1 7.97 -16.37 -4.05
C MET A 1 8.20 -14.94 -4.48
N LEU A 2 7.17 -14.26 -4.95
CA LEU A 2 7.27 -12.86 -5.37
C LEU A 2 6.83 -11.97 -4.21
N VAL A 3 7.62 -10.96 -3.89
CA VAL A 3 7.33 -10.00 -2.82
C VAL A 3 7.37 -8.60 -3.43
N ALA A 4 6.38 -7.79 -3.10
CA ALA A 4 6.33 -6.39 -3.53
C ALA A 4 6.19 -5.46 -2.32
N ALA A 5 6.68 -4.23 -2.45
CA ALA A 5 6.59 -3.19 -1.45
C ALA A 5 5.88 -1.97 -2.05
N GLY A 6 4.83 -1.50 -1.39
CA GLY A 6 4.14 -0.28 -1.78
C GLY A 6 4.98 0.94 -1.41
N GLN A 7 5.56 1.61 -2.39
CA GLN A 7 6.32 2.85 -2.18
C GLN A 7 5.51 4.05 -2.65
N PHE A 8 5.11 4.89 -1.70
CA PHE A 8 4.48 6.18 -1.97
C PHE A 8 4.75 7.14 -0.80
N ALA A 9 4.64 8.44 -1.07
CA ALA A 9 4.76 9.45 -0.02
C ALA A 9 3.51 9.41 0.87
N VAL A 10 3.68 8.98 2.12
CA VAL A 10 2.60 8.99 3.12
C VAL A 10 2.24 10.44 3.44
N THR A 11 0.95 10.74 3.43
CA THR A 11 0.42 12.07 3.75
C THR A 11 -0.36 12.06 5.07
N SER A 12 -0.66 13.24 5.61
CA SER A 12 -1.52 13.35 6.80
C SER A 12 -2.99 13.01 6.55
N VAL A 13 -3.42 12.82 5.29
CA VAL A 13 -4.81 12.46 4.93
C VAL A 13 -4.88 10.95 4.76
N TRP A 14 -5.37 10.26 5.78
CA TRP A 14 -5.37 8.79 5.82
C TRP A 14 -6.21 8.16 4.70
N GLU A 15 -7.28 8.83 4.26
CA GLU A 15 -8.12 8.37 3.14
C GLU A 15 -7.31 8.27 1.85
N LYS A 16 -6.48 9.28 1.56
CA LYS A 16 -5.63 9.28 0.36
C LYS A 16 -4.59 8.16 0.40
N ASN A 17 -3.99 7.93 1.58
CA ASN A 17 -3.04 6.83 1.75
C ASN A 17 -3.75 5.48 1.53
N ALA A 18 -4.96 5.30 2.07
CA ALA A 18 -5.75 4.09 1.92
C ALA A 18 -6.14 3.81 0.45
N GLU A 19 -6.53 4.84 -0.30
CA GLU A 19 -6.82 4.74 -1.74
C GLU A 19 -5.58 4.27 -2.53
N ILE A 20 -4.41 4.85 -2.27
CA ILE A 20 -3.15 4.44 -2.90
C ILE A 20 -2.82 2.99 -2.54
N CYS A 21 -2.95 2.61 -1.27
CA CYS A 21 -2.74 1.24 -0.82
C CYS A 21 -3.66 0.25 -1.53
N ALA A 22 -4.95 0.55 -1.66
CA ALA A 22 -5.91 -0.29 -2.36
C ALA A 22 -5.53 -0.49 -3.83
N SER A 23 -5.13 0.58 -4.51
CA SER A 23 -4.67 0.52 -5.90
C SER A 23 -3.40 -0.33 -6.07
N LEU A 24 -2.43 -0.20 -5.17
CA LEU A 24 -1.20 -1.00 -5.22
C LEU A 24 -1.43 -2.47 -4.84
N MET A 25 -2.33 -2.75 -3.90
CA MET A 25 -2.73 -4.11 -3.56
C MET A 25 -3.39 -4.82 -4.74
N ALA A 26 -4.24 -4.12 -5.50
CA ALA A 26 -4.85 -4.67 -6.72
C ALA A 26 -3.77 -5.04 -7.76
N GLN A 27 -2.81 -4.15 -8.02
CA GLN A 27 -1.69 -4.43 -8.92
C GLN A 27 -0.84 -5.61 -8.44
N ALA A 28 -0.57 -5.71 -7.13
CA ALA A 28 0.18 -6.82 -6.58
C ALA A 28 -0.57 -8.16 -6.78
N ALA A 29 -1.89 -8.17 -6.60
CA ALA A 29 -2.72 -9.35 -6.84
C ALA A 29 -2.71 -9.78 -8.31
N GLU A 30 -2.74 -8.84 -9.25
CA GLU A 30 -2.65 -9.11 -10.70
C GLU A 30 -1.29 -9.68 -11.13
N ASN A 31 -0.24 -9.48 -10.34
CA ASN A 31 1.12 -9.92 -10.62
C ASN A 31 1.53 -11.18 -9.82
N ASP A 32 0.58 -11.91 -9.24
CA ASP A 32 0.84 -13.13 -8.44
C ASP A 32 1.82 -12.91 -7.28
N VAL A 33 1.80 -11.71 -6.69
CA VAL A 33 2.62 -11.38 -5.51
C VAL A 33 2.15 -12.19 -4.31
N SER A 34 3.07 -12.91 -3.68
CA SER A 34 2.81 -13.76 -2.51
C SER A 34 2.75 -12.97 -1.19
N LEU A 35 3.39 -11.81 -1.13
CA LEU A 35 3.38 -10.89 0.01
C LEU A 35 3.55 -9.45 -0.45
N PHE A 36 2.65 -8.57 0.02
CA PHE A 36 2.72 -7.14 -0.24
C PHE A 36 2.91 -6.37 1.06
N VAL A 37 3.99 -5.59 1.15
CA VAL A 37 4.35 -4.81 2.35
C VAL A 37 3.97 -3.35 2.15
N LEU A 38 3.34 -2.75 3.16
CA LEU A 38 2.89 -1.36 3.16
C LEU A 38 3.75 -0.46 4.06
N PRO A 39 3.83 0.87 3.81
CA PRO A 39 4.54 1.82 4.66
C PRO A 39 3.96 1.89 6.08
N GLU A 40 4.80 2.19 7.07
CA GLU A 40 4.36 2.41 8.44
C GLU A 40 3.44 3.64 8.56
N ALA A 41 2.55 3.64 9.55
CA ALA A 41 1.68 4.77 9.94
C ALA A 41 0.72 5.28 8.85
N LEU A 42 0.53 4.54 7.76
CA LEU A 42 -0.28 4.99 6.61
C LEU A 42 -1.76 5.27 6.96
N LEU A 43 -2.31 4.61 7.98
CA LEU A 43 -3.68 4.80 8.48
C LEU A 43 -3.73 5.59 9.80
N ALA A 44 -2.62 6.21 10.22
CA ALA A 44 -2.61 7.03 11.41
C ALA A 44 -3.63 8.17 11.24
N ARG A 45 -4.62 8.20 12.13
CA ARG A 45 -5.57 9.30 12.24
C ARG A 45 -5.02 10.22 13.32
N GLY A 46 -4.65 11.44 12.91
CA GLY A 46 -4.20 12.50 13.83
C GLY A 46 -5.28 12.91 14.82
#